data_AF-A0A537VBW2-F1
#
_entry.id   AF-A0A537VBW2-F1
#
_cell.length_a   1.000
_cell.length_b   1.000
_cell.length_c   1.000
_cell.angle_alpha   90.00
_cell.angle_beta   90.00
_cell.angle_gamma   90.00
#
_symmetry.space_group_name_H-M   'P 1'
#
loop_
_entity.id
_entity.type
_entity.pdbx_description
1 polymer ?
#
loop_
_entity_poly.entity_id
_entity_poly.type
_entity_poly.pdbx_seq_one_letter_code
_entity_poly.pdbx_strand_id
1 'polypeptide(L)'
;EAVAGRAIYIREGCFECHTQVVRNEFSDFGLGPRPSEAGDYKNEAPNLIGTIRLGPDLTCVGDRQPDAAWQITHLKKPDSVRPRSTMPHYRYLSNKELTALATYLLSLTCEG
;
A
#
# COMPACT_ATOMS: atom_id res chain seq x y z
N GLU A 1 8.43 11.76 7.10
CA GLU A 1 8.56 10.40 6.52
C GLU A 1 7.36 9.93 5.68
N ALA A 2 6.14 9.78 6.21
CA ALA A 2 5.00 9.23 5.42
C ALA A 2 4.71 9.99 4.11
N VAL A 3 4.79 11.32 4.10
CA VAL A 3 4.65 12.14 2.88
C VAL A 3 5.73 11.81 1.83
N ALA A 4 6.98 11.61 2.26
CA ALA A 4 8.06 11.21 1.37
C ALA A 4 7.84 9.78 0.84
N GLY A 5 7.35 8.88 1.69
CA GLY A 5 6.95 7.52 1.31
C GLY A 5 5.85 7.50 0.27
N ARG A 6 4.84 8.37 0.42
CA ARG A 6 3.76 8.54 -0.57
C ARG A 6 4.29 9.02 -1.92
N ALA A 7 5.23 9.97 -1.91
CA ALA A 7 5.86 10.43 -3.14
C ALA A 7 6.63 9.30 -3.84
N ILE A 8 7.32 8.43 -3.08
CA ILE A 8 7.98 7.24 -3.61
C ILE A 8 6.94 6.24 -4.15
N TYR A 9 5.85 5.99 -3.42
CA TYR A 9 4.77 5.11 -3.86
C TYR A 9 4.20 5.52 -5.21
N ILE A 10 4.04 6.83 -5.43
CA ILE A 10 3.63 7.41 -6.73
C ILE A 10 4.73 7.25 -7.78
N ARG A 11 5.97 7.62 -7.45
CA ARG A 11 7.13 7.54 -8.35
C ARG A 11 7.36 6.12 -8.89
N GLU A 12 7.20 5.12 -8.03
CA GLU A 12 7.38 3.71 -8.39
C GLU A 12 6.14 3.08 -9.04
N GLY A 13 5.03 3.82 -9.19
CA GLY A 13 3.82 3.32 -9.84
C GLY A 13 3.09 2.23 -9.05
N CYS A 14 3.23 2.19 -7.71
CA CYS A 14 2.61 1.14 -6.90
C CYS A 14 1.08 1.07 -7.06
N PHE A 15 0.44 2.22 -7.31
CA PHE A 15 -1.02 2.35 -7.51
C PHE A 15 -1.54 1.66 -8.79
N GLU A 16 -0.65 1.34 -9.74
CA GLU A 16 -1.02 0.61 -10.97
C GLU A 16 -1.34 -0.87 -10.69
N CYS A 17 -0.80 -1.41 -9.60
CA CYS A 17 -1.01 -2.80 -9.18
C CYS A 17 -1.89 -2.92 -7.93
N HIS A 18 -1.92 -1.89 -7.10
CA HIS A 18 -2.56 -1.90 -5.80
C HIS A 18 -3.58 -0.77 -5.69
N THR A 19 -4.82 -1.13 -5.43
CA THR A 19 -5.87 -0.17 -5.10
C THR A 19 -5.79 0.23 -3.62
N GLN A 20 -6.38 1.37 -3.29
CA GLN A 20 -6.63 1.83 -1.92
C GLN A 20 -8.12 2.16 -1.76
N VAL A 21 -8.97 1.21 -2.15
CA VAL A 21 -10.42 1.38 -2.25
C VAL A 21 -11.12 0.09 -1.85
N VAL A 22 -11.94 0.13 -0.80
CA VAL A 22 -12.82 -0.99 -0.43
C VAL A 22 -14.12 -0.84 -1.21
N ARG A 23 -14.39 -1.77 -2.13
CA ARG A 23 -15.62 -1.75 -2.93
C ARG A 23 -16.78 -2.39 -2.15
N ASN A 24 -18.01 -2.06 -2.53
CA ASN A 24 -19.20 -2.73 -2.00
C ASN A 24 -19.41 -4.09 -2.70
N GLU A 25 -18.41 -4.97 -2.57
CA GLU A 25 -18.41 -6.31 -3.13
C GLU A 25 -18.00 -7.31 -2.05
N PHE A 26 -18.53 -8.54 -2.10
CA PHE A 26 -18.24 -9.57 -1.10
C PHE A 26 -16.73 -9.87 -0.98
N SER A 27 -15.98 -9.77 -2.09
CA SER A 27 -14.53 -10.00 -2.11
C SER A 27 -13.72 -9.00 -1.28
N ASP A 28 -14.31 -7.84 -0.98
CA ASP A 28 -13.64 -6.75 -0.29
C ASP A 28 -14.03 -6.70 1.20
N PHE A 29 -14.90 -7.62 1.65
CA PHE A 29 -15.32 -7.71 3.04
C PHE A 29 -14.12 -8.01 3.96
N GLY A 30 -13.97 -7.19 5.01
CA GLY A 30 -12.85 -7.30 5.96
C GLY A 30 -11.56 -6.59 5.53
N LEU A 31 -11.50 -5.94 4.36
CA LEU A 31 -10.38 -5.06 3.99
C LEU A 31 -10.43 -3.72 4.74
N GLY A 32 -11.61 -3.30 5.18
CA GLY A 32 -11.84 -2.12 6.02
C GLY A 32 -13.22 -2.17 6.70
N PRO A 33 -13.59 -1.14 7.48
CA PRO A 33 -14.81 -1.14 8.29
C PRO A 33 -16.09 -0.95 7.44
N ARG A 34 -15.96 -0.30 6.29
CA ARG A 34 -17.06 -0.04 5.35
C ARG A 34 -16.51 0.11 3.92
N PRO A 35 -17.37 0.06 2.90
CA PRO A 35 -17.01 0.53 1.57
C PRO A 35 -16.49 1.97 1.60
N SER A 36 -15.50 2.24 0.75
CA SER A 36 -14.91 3.56 0.59
C SER A 36 -15.92 4.55 0.01
N GLU A 37 -15.88 5.78 0.50
CA GLU A 37 -16.72 6.90 0.07
C GLU A 37 -15.86 8.03 -0.49
N ALA A 38 -16.44 8.90 -1.31
CA ALA A 38 -15.71 10.02 -1.91
C ALA A 38 -15.02 10.93 -0.87
N GLY A 39 -15.60 11.05 0.33
CA GLY A 39 -15.05 11.84 1.43
C GLY A 39 -13.72 11.32 1.98
N ASP A 40 -13.43 10.02 1.81
CA ASP A 40 -12.20 9.39 2.32
C ASP A 40 -10.95 9.92 1.61
N TYR A 41 -11.11 10.37 0.36
CA TYR A 41 -10.02 10.85 -0.49
C TYR A 41 -9.94 12.38 -0.59
N LYS A 42 -10.77 13.12 0.16
CA LYS A 42 -10.92 14.58 0.01
C LYS A 42 -9.61 15.37 0.18
N ASN A 43 -8.67 14.82 0.95
CA ASN A 43 -7.38 15.45 1.27
C ASN A 43 -6.23 14.84 0.44
N GLU A 44 -6.52 13.98 -0.53
CA GLU A 44 -5.51 13.36 -1.38
C GLU A 44 -5.39 14.08 -2.73
N ALA A 45 -4.18 14.58 -3.02
CA ALA A 45 -3.85 15.17 -4.31
C ALA A 45 -2.50 14.62 -4.81
N PRO A 46 -2.45 13.88 -5.94
CA PRO A 46 -3.60 13.23 -6.59
C PRO A 46 -4.22 12.18 -5.66
N ASN A 47 -5.49 11.81 -5.82
CA ASN A 47 -6.02 10.62 -5.15
C ASN A 47 -5.38 9.35 -5.75
N LEU A 48 -5.19 8.32 -4.92
CA LEU A 48 -4.56 7.05 -5.33
C LEU A 48 -5.60 5.92 -5.40
N ILE A 49 -6.78 6.27 -5.91
CA ILE A 49 -7.86 5.34 -6.24
C ILE A 49 -7.36 4.51 -7.43
N GLY A 50 -6.66 3.41 -7.15
CA GLY A 50 -6.14 2.51 -8.18
C GLY A 50 -7.26 1.94 -9.06
N THR A 51 -6.90 1.53 -10.28
CA THR A 51 -7.85 1.03 -11.29
C THR A 51 -7.79 -0.49 -11.48
N ILE A 52 -6.67 -1.12 -11.13
CA ILE A 52 -6.38 -2.53 -11.35
C ILE A 52 -5.83 -3.15 -10.05
N ARG A 53 -6.17 -4.42 -9.81
CA ARG A 53 -5.62 -5.23 -8.71
C ARG A 53 -4.80 -6.40 -9.25
N LEU A 54 -3.51 -6.16 -9.47
CA LEU A 54 -2.53 -7.26 -9.66
C LEU A 54 -2.00 -7.75 -8.30
N GLY A 55 -1.85 -6.83 -7.35
CA GLY A 55 -1.63 -7.12 -5.94
C GLY A 55 -2.90 -6.89 -5.11
N PRO A 56 -2.87 -7.25 -3.81
CA PRO A 56 -3.99 -6.98 -2.91
C PRO A 56 -4.22 -5.48 -2.74
N ASP A 57 -5.46 -5.10 -2.45
CA ASP A 57 -5.78 -3.74 -2.00
C ASP A 57 -5.01 -3.40 -0.71
N LEU A 58 -4.54 -2.16 -0.61
CA LEU A 58 -3.71 -1.66 0.49
C LEU A 58 -4.47 -0.80 1.50
N THR A 59 -5.78 -0.65 1.35
CA THR A 59 -6.63 -0.06 2.40
C THR A 59 -6.35 -0.79 3.71
N CYS A 60 -5.99 -0.01 4.72
CA CYS A 60 -5.76 -0.50 6.07
C CYS A 60 -4.67 -1.59 6.17
N VAL A 61 -3.68 -1.55 5.27
CA VAL A 61 -2.55 -2.49 5.31
C VAL A 61 -1.68 -2.26 6.55
N GLY A 62 -1.66 -1.05 7.11
CA GLY A 62 -0.98 -0.75 8.38
C GLY A 62 -1.52 -1.58 9.54
N ASP A 63 -2.83 -1.83 9.58
CA ASP A 63 -3.45 -2.67 10.61
C ASP A 63 -3.26 -4.16 10.31
N ARG A 64 -3.33 -4.54 9.02
CA ARG A 64 -3.23 -5.94 8.59
C ARG A 64 -1.80 -6.48 8.60
N GLN A 65 -0.79 -5.64 8.35
CA GLN A 65 0.64 -5.97 8.35
C GLN A 65 1.47 -4.82 8.97
N PRO A 66 1.46 -4.68 10.32
CA PRO A 66 2.08 -3.57 11.04
C PRO A 66 3.61 -3.67 11.18
N ASP A 67 4.23 -4.74 10.70
CA ASP A 67 5.67 -4.98 10.86
C ASP A 67 6.48 -4.24 9.78
N ALA A 68 7.21 -3.19 10.18
CA ALA A 68 8.10 -2.43 9.32
C ALA A 68 9.22 -3.27 8.68
N ALA A 69 9.79 -4.24 9.41
CA ALA A 69 10.83 -5.11 8.89
C ALA A 69 10.26 -6.04 7.81
N TRP A 70 9.03 -6.53 8.01
CA TRP A 70 8.32 -7.29 6.98
C TRP A 70 8.09 -6.44 5.73
N GLN A 71 7.58 -5.21 5.87
CA GLN A 71 7.33 -4.31 4.74
C GLN A 71 8.61 -4.06 3.93
N ILE A 72 9.72 -3.73 4.60
CA ILE A 72 11.01 -3.49 3.93
C ILE A 72 11.53 -4.76 3.25
N THR A 73 11.41 -5.92 3.90
CA THR A 73 11.84 -7.21 3.33
C THR A 73 11.01 -7.56 2.10
N HIS A 74 9.69 -7.38 2.17
CA HIS A 74 8.77 -7.57 1.06
C HIS A 74 9.14 -6.66 -0.12
N LEU A 75 9.38 -5.35 0.11
CA LEU A 75 9.77 -4.41 -0.93
C LEU A 75 11.11 -4.79 -1.60
N LYS A 76 12.11 -5.24 -0.83
CA LYS A 76 13.41 -5.67 -1.39
C LYS A 76 13.30 -6.98 -2.16
N LYS A 77 12.57 -7.96 -1.62
CA LYS A 77 12.50 -9.33 -2.12
C LYS A 77 11.11 -9.94 -1.87
N PRO A 78 10.10 -9.61 -2.70
CA PRO A 78 8.71 -10.02 -2.46
C PRO A 78 8.52 -11.54 -2.37
N ASP A 79 9.22 -12.28 -3.23
CA ASP A 79 9.21 -13.74 -3.31
C ASP A 79 9.75 -14.43 -2.05
N SER A 80 10.54 -13.74 -1.22
CA SER A 80 11.08 -14.31 0.03
C SER A 80 10.07 -14.41 1.16
N VAL A 81 9.04 -13.56 1.18
CA VAL A 81 7.98 -13.57 2.20
C VAL A 81 6.62 -13.98 1.63
N ARG A 82 6.47 -13.90 0.30
CA ARG A 82 5.30 -14.36 -0.45
C ARG A 82 5.78 -15.17 -1.66
N PRO A 83 5.92 -16.50 -1.52
CA PRO A 83 6.38 -17.36 -2.60
C PRO A 83 5.54 -17.16 -3.87
N ARG A 84 6.20 -17.04 -5.03
CA ARG A 84 5.59 -16.76 -6.34
C ARG A 84 4.92 -15.39 -6.47
N SER A 85 5.31 -14.41 -5.66
CA SER A 85 4.92 -13.02 -5.89
C SER A 85 5.41 -12.53 -7.25
N THR A 86 4.52 -11.86 -7.99
CA THR A 86 4.84 -11.18 -9.26
C THR A 86 5.23 -9.71 -9.07
N MET A 87 5.26 -9.23 -7.81
CA MET A 87 5.65 -7.87 -7.48
C MET A 87 7.12 -7.60 -7.85
N PRO A 88 7.45 -6.45 -8.46
CA PRO A 88 8.83 -6.07 -8.75
C PRO A 88 9.70 -5.94 -7.49
N HIS A 89 11.02 -6.10 -7.67
CA HIS A 89 12.00 -5.90 -6.60
C HIS A 89 12.45 -4.44 -6.51
N TYR A 90 12.25 -3.80 -5.36
CA TYR A 90 12.67 -2.42 -5.10
C TYR A 90 14.02 -2.29 -4.40
N ARG A 91 14.89 -3.30 -4.53
CA ARG A 91 16.23 -3.33 -3.89
C ARG A 91 17.19 -2.22 -4.35
N TYR A 92 16.88 -1.51 -5.43
CA TYR A 92 17.66 -0.35 -5.88
C TYR A 92 17.37 0.92 -5.08
N LEU A 93 16.25 0.96 -4.35
CA LEU A 93 15.94 2.06 -3.46
C LEU A 93 16.93 2.08 -2.29
N SER A 94 17.33 3.28 -1.90
CA SER A 94 18.15 3.45 -0.71
C SER A 94 17.41 2.97 0.54
N ASN A 95 18.15 2.62 1.61
CA ASN A 95 17.51 2.24 2.87
C ASN A 95 16.58 3.35 3.41
N LYS A 96 16.93 4.63 3.20
CA LYS A 96 16.09 5.76 3.59
C LYS A 96 14.77 5.78 2.82
N GLU A 97 14.82 5.57 1.51
CA GLU A 97 13.60 5.51 0.68
C GLU A 97 12.72 4.32 1.04
N LEU A 98 13.31 3.14 1.28
CA LEU A 98 12.56 1.95 1.70
C LEU A 98 11.87 2.16 3.05
N THR A 99 12.57 2.77 4.02
CA THR A 99 11.98 3.13 5.31
C THR A 99 10.85 4.13 5.14
N ALA A 100 11.01 5.17 4.30
CA ALA A 100 9.96 6.14 4.05
C ALA A 100 8.73 5.48 3.39
N LEU A 101 8.93 4.63 2.37
CA LEU A 101 7.85 3.90 1.70
C LEU A 101 7.14 2.95 2.67
N ALA A 102 7.87 2.18 3.48
CA ALA A 102 7.28 1.33 4.51
C ALA A 102 6.49 2.16 5.53
N THR A 103 7.00 3.33 5.93
CA THR A 103 6.28 4.26 6.83
C THR A 103 4.97 4.73 6.22
N TYR A 104 4.92 5.01 4.91
CA TYR A 104 3.69 5.33 4.22
C TYR A 104 2.70 4.16 4.27
N LEU A 105 3.12 2.95 3.93
CA LEU A 105 2.25 1.76 3.99
C LEU A 105 1.70 1.52 5.39
N LEU A 106 2.53 1.68 6.43
CA LEU A 106 2.11 1.54 7.82
C LEU A 106 1.17 2.66 8.28
N SER A 107 1.20 3.83 7.63
CA SER A 107 0.27 4.92 7.91
C SER A 107 -1.13 4.71 7.32
N LEU A 108 -1.31 3.71 6.44
CA LEU A 108 -2.61 3.35 5.90
C LEU A 108 -3.36 2.48 6.93
N THR A 109 -3.98 3.11 7.92
CA THR A 109 -4.81 2.45 8.95
C THR A 109 -6.29 2.81 8.77
N CYS A 110 -7.17 1.95 9.27
CA CYS A 110 -8.63 2.12 9.28
C CYS A 110 -9.14 2.88 10.51
N GLU A 111 -8.32 2.94 11.55
CA GLU A 111 -8.57 3.72 12.75
C GLU A 111 -7.67 4.97 12.71
N GLY A 112 -8.25 6.08 12.29
CA GLY A 112 -7.59 7.38 12.14
C GLY A 112 -8.59 8.49 11.86
#